data_AF-A0A2N6SFK2-F1
#
_entry.id   AF-A0A2N6SFK2-F1
#
_cell.length_a   1.000
_cell.length_b   1.000
_cell.length_c   1.000
_cell.angle_alpha   90.00
_cell.angle_beta   90.00
_cell.angle_gamma   90.00
#
_symmetry.space_group_name_H-M   'P 1'
#
loop_
_entity.id
_entity.type
_entity.pdbx_description
1 polymer ?
#
loop_
_entity_poly.entity_id
_entity_poly.type
_entity_poly.pdbx_seq_one_letter_code
_entity_poly.pdbx_strand_id
1 'polypeptide(L)'
;MTEFIQSFGVLAPIIYLLMFALLPVFFFPVPILAVAGGVAFGFVEGSLLTFLGASINCYIMFVISRRFGRDWVRNYLERKMNPKQHERIFGVSDDKLMISLVILRLIPLVPYNMINYGYGLTNISLTKYMIASVLGIVPGTIVFLNFGATATNIYSKEFLIASALVILLTVGSIYLSKLVEKREQKKKSENN
;
A
#
# COMPACT_ATOMS: atom_id res chain seq x y z
N MET A 1 0.54 17.10 22.40
CA MET A 1 0.53 16.72 20.96
C MET A 1 -0.89 16.55 20.45
N THR A 2 -1.76 15.79 21.15
CA THR A 2 -3.22 15.75 20.93
C THR A 2 -3.89 17.12 21.05
N GLU A 3 -3.50 17.96 22.01
CA GLU A 3 -4.04 19.33 22.15
C GLU A 3 -3.75 20.25 20.94
N PHE A 4 -2.59 20.10 20.29
CA PHE A 4 -2.23 20.88 19.08
C PHE A 4 -3.00 20.42 17.84
N ILE A 5 -3.37 19.13 17.79
CA ILE A 5 -4.22 18.60 16.71
C ILE A 5 -5.68 18.97 16.97
N GLN A 6 -6.13 18.91 18.23
CA GLN A 6 -7.47 19.34 18.64
C GLN A 6 -7.66 20.85 18.49
N SER A 7 -6.60 21.67 18.54
CA SER A 7 -6.69 23.12 18.28
C SER A 7 -7.07 23.46 16.84
N PHE A 8 -6.94 22.53 15.89
CA PHE A 8 -7.47 22.69 14.53
C PHE A 8 -8.96 22.35 14.41
N GLY A 9 -9.60 21.82 15.47
CA GLY A 9 -11.02 21.48 15.48
C GLY A 9 -11.44 20.61 14.29
N VAL A 10 -12.50 21.04 13.59
CA VAL A 10 -13.09 20.35 12.43
C VAL A 10 -12.12 20.23 11.22
N LEU A 11 -11.04 21.02 11.19
CA LEU A 11 -10.07 20.96 10.08
C LEU A 11 -9.09 19.80 10.19
N ALA A 12 -8.84 19.25 11.39
CA ALA A 12 -7.87 18.17 11.56
C ALA A 12 -8.19 16.91 10.73
N PRO A 13 -9.44 16.39 10.71
CA PRO A 13 -9.81 15.25 9.86
C PRO A 13 -9.61 15.53 8.36
N ILE A 14 -9.90 16.76 7.91
CA ILE A 14 -9.78 17.17 6.51
C ILE A 14 -8.29 17.21 6.11
N ILE A 15 -7.45 17.83 6.94
CA ILE A 15 -6.00 17.89 6.70
C ILE A 15 -5.42 16.49 6.66
N TYR A 16 -5.78 15.63 7.60
CA TYR A 16 -5.32 14.24 7.63
C TYR A 16 -5.72 13.48 6.36
N LEU A 17 -6.98 13.59 5.93
CA LEU A 17 -7.48 12.98 4.70
C LEU A 17 -6.70 13.47 3.48
N LEU A 18 -6.45 14.77 3.37
CA LEU A 18 -5.66 15.36 2.27
C LEU A 18 -4.20 14.89 2.31
N MET A 19 -3.59 14.83 3.48
CA MET A 19 -2.23 14.29 3.64
C MET A 19 -2.16 12.83 3.19
N PHE A 20 -3.13 12.01 3.59
CA PHE A 20 -3.19 10.61 3.18
C PHE A 20 -3.46 10.45 1.68
N ALA A 21 -4.29 11.32 1.11
CA ALA A 21 -4.61 11.33 -0.32
C ALA A 21 -3.43 11.74 -1.22
N LEU A 22 -2.54 12.61 -0.73
CA LEU A 22 -1.54 13.29 -1.56
C LEU A 22 -0.09 12.88 -1.25
N LEU A 23 0.30 12.74 0.01
CA LEU A 23 1.71 12.47 0.36
C LEU A 23 2.22 11.13 -0.20
N PRO A 24 1.45 10.02 -0.22
CA PRO A 24 1.93 8.77 -0.80
C PRO A 24 2.20 8.85 -2.31
N VAL A 25 1.55 9.78 -3.03
CA VAL A 25 1.90 10.09 -4.44
C VAL A 25 3.38 10.49 -4.56
N PHE A 26 3.91 11.17 -3.54
CA PHE A 26 5.31 11.57 -3.43
C PHE A 26 6.16 10.58 -2.62
N PHE A 27 5.75 9.31 -2.58
CA PHE A 27 6.45 8.22 -1.90
C PHE A 27 6.58 8.39 -0.38
N PHE A 28 5.74 9.22 0.24
CA PHE A 28 5.73 9.33 1.70
C PHE A 28 5.32 7.99 2.35
N PRO A 29 5.97 7.57 3.45
CA PRO A 29 5.68 6.28 4.08
C PRO A 29 4.26 6.22 4.68
N VAL A 30 3.39 5.41 4.06
CA VAL A 30 2.00 5.18 4.51
C VAL A 30 1.89 4.72 5.98
N PRO A 31 2.77 3.85 6.52
CA PRO A 31 2.68 3.45 7.93
C PRO A 31 2.76 4.63 8.91
N ILE A 32 3.53 5.66 8.58
CA ILE A 32 3.66 6.87 9.42
C ILE A 32 2.31 7.59 9.50
N LEU A 33 1.62 7.72 8.36
CA LEU A 33 0.31 8.37 8.31
C LEU A 33 -0.74 7.55 9.08
N ALA A 34 -0.76 6.22 8.90
CA ALA A 34 -1.69 5.35 9.61
C ALA A 34 -1.50 5.42 11.15
N VAL A 35 -0.25 5.40 11.63
CA VAL A 35 0.03 5.56 13.07
C VAL A 35 -0.41 6.95 13.54
N ALA A 36 -0.11 8.01 12.78
CA ALA A 36 -0.55 9.37 13.11
C ALA A 36 -2.07 9.48 13.20
N GLY A 37 -2.81 8.85 12.28
CA GLY A 37 -4.27 8.79 12.32
C GLY A 37 -4.80 8.10 13.57
N GLY A 38 -4.16 6.98 13.97
CA GLY A 38 -4.51 6.27 15.19
C GLY A 38 -4.27 7.09 16.44
N VAL A 39 -3.11 7.77 16.53
CA VAL A 39 -2.77 8.65 17.66
C VAL A 39 -3.70 9.87 17.74
N ALA A 40 -4.05 10.45 16.59
CA ALA A 40 -4.81 11.70 16.51
C ALA A 40 -6.32 11.52 16.71
N PHE A 41 -6.91 10.48 16.11
CA PHE A 41 -8.37 10.28 16.02
C PHE A 41 -8.83 8.98 16.69
N GLY A 42 -7.92 8.21 17.28
CA GLY A 42 -8.23 6.89 17.81
C GLY A 42 -8.50 5.86 16.71
N PHE A 43 -8.90 4.66 17.13
CA PHE A 43 -8.99 3.52 16.22
C PHE A 43 -10.13 3.66 15.20
N VAL A 44 -11.35 4.00 15.64
CA VAL A 44 -12.54 3.98 14.78
C VAL A 44 -12.52 5.12 13.77
N GLU A 45 -12.45 6.38 14.24
CA GLU A 45 -12.44 7.56 13.37
C GLU A 45 -11.16 7.60 12.51
N GLY A 46 -10.00 7.29 13.10
CA GLY A 46 -8.75 7.14 12.37
C GLY A 46 -8.85 6.12 11.25
N SER A 47 -9.51 4.97 11.46
CA SER A 47 -9.72 3.97 10.41
C SER A 47 -10.59 4.48 9.26
N LEU A 48 -11.71 5.13 9.57
CA LEU A 48 -12.61 5.66 8.54
C LEU A 48 -11.90 6.70 7.65
N LEU A 49 -11.22 7.67 8.28
CA LEU A 49 -10.49 8.70 7.57
C LEU A 49 -9.34 8.10 6.74
N THR A 50 -8.63 7.13 7.31
CA THR A 50 -7.52 6.44 6.62
C THR A 50 -8.01 5.66 5.42
N PHE A 51 -9.10 4.91 5.52
CA PHE A 51 -9.65 4.16 4.39
C PHE A 51 -10.14 5.08 3.28
N LEU A 52 -10.77 6.20 3.63
CA LEU A 52 -11.21 7.19 2.65
C LEU A 52 -10.01 7.83 1.94
N GLY A 53 -9.02 8.30 2.71
CA GLY A 53 -7.78 8.87 2.17
C GLY A 53 -7.00 7.86 1.31
N ALA A 54 -6.86 6.61 1.76
CA ALA A 54 -6.20 5.54 1.03
C ALA A 54 -6.92 5.19 -0.27
N SER A 55 -8.25 5.22 -0.29
CA SER A 55 -9.06 4.98 -1.49
C SER A 55 -8.83 6.08 -2.53
N ILE A 56 -8.89 7.34 -2.09
CA ILE A 56 -8.61 8.51 -2.95
C ILE A 56 -7.19 8.43 -3.50
N ASN A 57 -6.21 8.14 -2.64
CA ASN A 57 -4.82 7.98 -3.06
C ASN A 57 -4.63 6.84 -4.08
N CYS A 58 -5.22 5.67 -3.84
CA CYS A 58 -5.20 4.53 -4.77
C CYS A 58 -5.73 4.94 -6.14
N TYR A 59 -6.83 5.68 -6.20
CA TYR A 59 -7.40 6.22 -7.43
C TYR A 59 -6.42 7.18 -8.12
N ILE A 60 -5.90 8.17 -7.40
CA ILE A 60 -4.99 9.19 -7.95
C ILE A 60 -3.76 8.53 -8.59
N MET A 61 -3.07 7.67 -7.84
CA MET A 61 -1.85 7.01 -8.30
C MET A 61 -2.10 6.09 -9.50
N PHE A 62 -3.21 5.35 -9.47
CA PHE A 62 -3.60 4.49 -10.58
C PHE A 62 -3.86 5.30 -11.85
N VAL A 63 -4.63 6.39 -11.75
CA VAL A 63 -4.97 7.26 -12.89
C VAL A 63 -3.73 7.94 -13.44
N ILE A 64 -2.84 8.44 -12.59
CA ILE A 64 -1.56 9.03 -13.01
C ILE A 64 -0.77 8.03 -13.85
N SER A 65 -0.57 6.82 -13.34
CA SER A 65 0.18 5.78 -14.06
C SER A 65 -0.53 5.34 -15.35
N ARG A 66 -1.85 5.16 -15.30
CA ARG A 66 -2.67 4.75 -16.45
C ARG A 66 -2.60 5.75 -17.60
N ARG A 67 -2.64 7.05 -17.28
CA ARG A 67 -2.75 8.12 -18.28
C ARG A 67 -1.40 8.58 -18.80
N PHE A 68 -0.37 8.63 -17.94
CA PHE A 68 0.92 9.21 -18.30
C PHE A 68 2.04 8.16 -18.46
N GLY A 69 1.92 7.01 -17.78
CA GLY A 69 2.96 5.98 -17.78
C GLY A 69 2.70 4.83 -18.75
N ARG A 70 1.44 4.38 -18.87
CA ARG A 70 1.10 3.12 -19.54
C ARG A 70 1.58 3.03 -20.98
N ASP A 71 1.29 4.04 -21.81
CA ASP A 71 1.64 4.00 -23.23
C ASP A 71 3.16 4.03 -23.43
N TRP A 72 3.87 4.85 -22.63
CA TRP A 72 5.33 4.90 -22.64
C TRP A 72 5.95 3.54 -22.26
N VAL A 73 5.50 2.94 -21.16
CA VAL A 73 5.99 1.62 -20.71
C VAL A 73 5.66 0.54 -21.74
N ARG A 74 4.44 0.54 -22.27
CA ARG A 74 4.00 -0.45 -23.26
C ARG A 74 4.89 -0.39 -24.50
N ASN A 75 5.07 0.79 -25.09
CA ASN A 75 5.91 1.00 -26.26
C ASN A 75 7.39 0.66 -25.98
N TYR A 76 7.90 0.99 -24.79
CA TYR A 76 9.25 0.64 -24.39
C TYR A 76 9.45 -0.88 -24.32
N LEU A 77 8.51 -1.60 -23.71
CA LEU A 77 8.57 -3.05 -23.58
C LEU A 77 8.37 -3.78 -24.91
N GLU A 78 7.50 -3.29 -25.79
CA GLU A 78 7.33 -3.83 -27.16
C GLU A 78 8.64 -3.82 -27.96
N ARG A 79 9.49 -2.80 -27.76
CA ARG A 79 10.80 -2.70 -28.43
C ARG A 79 11.87 -3.61 -27.83
N LYS A 80 11.71 -4.02 -26.56
CA LYS A 80 12.74 -4.75 -25.80
C LYS A 80 12.42 -6.23 -25.58
N MET A 81 11.15 -6.61 -25.70
CA MET A 81 10.66 -7.95 -25.39
C MET A 81 10.11 -8.62 -26.64
N ASN A 82 10.16 -9.94 -26.68
CA ASN A 82 9.50 -10.69 -27.75
C ASN A 82 7.96 -10.66 -27.55
N PRO A 83 7.17 -10.94 -28.60
CA PRO A 83 5.70 -10.90 -28.51
C PRO A 83 5.12 -11.80 -27.42
N LYS A 84 5.71 -12.98 -27.18
CA LYS A 84 5.26 -13.92 -26.14
C LYS A 84 5.43 -13.35 -24.72
N GLN A 85 6.53 -12.63 -24.46
CA GLN A 85 6.77 -11.97 -23.18
C GLN A 85 5.81 -10.79 -22.97
N HIS A 86 5.57 -10.02 -24.02
CA HIS A 86 4.60 -8.92 -23.98
C HIS A 86 3.20 -9.43 -23.65
N GLU A 87 2.75 -10.50 -24.30
CA GLU A 87 1.44 -11.12 -24.05
C GLU A 87 1.33 -11.68 -22.63
N ARG A 88 2.41 -12.22 -22.04
CA ARG A 88 2.39 -12.68 -20.64
C ARG A 88 2.16 -11.55 -19.64
N ILE A 89 2.59 -10.32 -19.94
CA ILE A 89 2.46 -9.17 -19.05
C ILE A 89 1.12 -8.48 -19.26
N PHE A 90 0.76 -8.20 -20.52
CA PHE A 90 -0.44 -7.43 -20.85
C PHE A 90 -1.66 -8.31 -21.17
N GLY A 91 -1.50 -9.59 -21.48
CA GLY A 91 -2.60 -10.52 -21.76
C GLY A 91 -3.27 -11.12 -20.51
N VAL A 92 -2.86 -10.71 -19.31
CA VAL A 92 -3.48 -11.18 -18.07
C VAL A 92 -4.90 -10.63 -17.95
N SER A 93 -5.87 -11.52 -17.70
CA SER A 93 -7.27 -11.13 -17.55
C SER A 93 -7.49 -10.25 -16.32
N ASP A 94 -8.51 -9.41 -16.40
CA ASP A 94 -8.89 -8.46 -15.36
C ASP A 94 -9.15 -9.16 -14.00
N ASP A 95 -9.79 -10.34 -14.00
CA ASP A 95 -10.03 -11.13 -12.77
C ASP A 95 -8.74 -11.67 -12.14
N LYS A 96 -7.80 -12.15 -12.96
CA LYS A 96 -6.50 -12.64 -12.47
C LYS A 96 -5.68 -11.49 -11.88
N LEU A 97 -5.75 -10.30 -12.51
CA LEU A 97 -5.13 -9.09 -11.97
C LEU A 97 -5.77 -8.67 -10.64
N MET A 98 -7.11 -8.73 -10.52
CA MET A 98 -7.81 -8.45 -9.27
C MET A 98 -7.38 -9.38 -8.13
N ILE A 99 -7.35 -10.70 -8.37
CA ILE A 99 -6.95 -11.69 -7.36
C ILE A 99 -5.48 -11.50 -6.95
N SER A 100 -4.59 -11.32 -7.93
CA SER A 100 -3.17 -11.08 -7.65
C SER A 100 -2.95 -9.81 -6.83
N LEU A 101 -3.76 -8.75 -7.06
CA LEU A 101 -3.68 -7.50 -6.31
C LEU A 101 -4.02 -7.72 -4.83
N VAL A 102 -5.10 -8.45 -4.54
CA VAL A 102 -5.48 -8.79 -3.16
C VAL A 102 -4.34 -9.56 -2.48
N ILE A 103 -3.80 -10.58 -3.14
CA ILE A 103 -2.68 -11.37 -2.61
C ILE A 103 -1.46 -10.49 -2.34
N LEU A 104 -1.07 -9.63 -3.28
CA LEU A 104 0.09 -8.75 -3.11
C LEU A 104 -0.09 -7.75 -1.97
N ARG A 105 -1.32 -7.28 -1.71
CA ARG A 105 -1.59 -6.38 -0.57
C ARG A 105 -1.53 -7.07 0.79
N LEU A 106 -1.78 -8.38 0.82
CA LEU A 106 -1.60 -9.19 2.03
C LEU A 106 -0.11 -9.51 2.31
N ILE A 107 0.76 -9.34 1.31
CA ILE A 107 2.20 -9.52 1.44
C ILE A 107 2.83 -8.18 1.85
N PRO A 108 3.31 -8.01 3.10
CA PRO A 108 3.81 -6.73 3.61
C PRO A 108 5.11 -6.25 2.95
N LEU A 109 5.75 -7.10 2.16
CA LEU A 109 7.01 -6.83 1.48
C LEU A 109 6.86 -5.86 0.30
N VAL A 110 5.70 -5.89 -0.36
CA VAL A 110 5.55 -5.24 -1.65
C VAL A 110 5.26 -3.75 -1.42
N PRO A 111 6.10 -2.83 -1.92
CA PRO A 111 5.91 -1.41 -1.66
C PRO A 111 4.57 -0.91 -2.19
N TYR A 112 3.83 -0.22 -1.33
CA TYR A 112 2.50 0.31 -1.64
C TYR A 112 2.47 1.12 -2.96
N ASN A 113 3.49 1.95 -3.18
CA ASN A 113 3.61 2.77 -4.39
C ASN A 113 3.84 1.92 -5.65
N MET A 114 4.61 0.84 -5.52
CA MET A 114 4.87 -0.09 -6.63
C MET A 114 3.59 -0.83 -7.04
N ILE A 115 2.76 -1.23 -6.07
CA ILE A 115 1.44 -1.80 -6.36
C ILE A 115 0.58 -0.78 -7.10
N ASN A 116 0.37 0.41 -6.54
CA ASN A 116 -0.59 1.37 -7.10
C ASN A 116 -0.19 1.84 -8.51
N TYR A 117 1.06 2.27 -8.69
CA TYR A 117 1.54 2.68 -10.00
C TYR A 117 1.68 1.50 -10.95
N GLY A 118 2.19 0.35 -10.49
CA GLY A 118 2.38 -0.84 -11.31
C GLY A 118 1.07 -1.35 -11.90
N TYR A 119 0.02 -1.49 -11.08
CA TYR A 119 -1.30 -1.91 -11.56
C TYR A 119 -1.94 -0.88 -12.50
N GLY A 120 -1.63 0.42 -12.36
CA GLY A 120 -2.00 1.45 -13.32
C GLY A 120 -1.45 1.20 -14.74
N LEU A 121 -0.34 0.49 -14.89
CA LEU A 121 0.25 0.12 -16.19
C LEU A 121 -0.38 -1.13 -16.83
N THR A 122 -1.06 -1.95 -16.04
CA THR A 122 -1.63 -3.24 -16.49
C THR A 122 -2.93 -3.07 -17.28
N ASN A 123 -3.60 -4.17 -17.64
CA ASN A 123 -4.92 -4.16 -18.28
C ASN A 123 -6.10 -4.22 -17.29
N ILE A 124 -5.85 -4.17 -15.97
CA ILE A 124 -6.92 -4.20 -14.96
C ILE A 124 -7.85 -3.00 -15.13
N SER A 125 -9.15 -3.19 -14.94
CA SER A 125 -10.13 -2.11 -14.89
C SER A 125 -10.01 -1.32 -13.59
N LEU A 126 -10.32 -0.02 -13.65
CA LEU A 126 -10.29 0.85 -12.46
C LEU A 126 -11.19 0.30 -11.35
N THR A 127 -12.39 -0.19 -11.70
CA THR A 127 -13.35 -0.74 -10.75
C THR A 127 -12.78 -1.95 -10.00
N LYS A 128 -12.23 -2.94 -10.72
CA LYS A 128 -11.65 -4.12 -10.06
C LYS A 128 -10.41 -3.78 -9.24
N TYR A 129 -9.57 -2.88 -9.75
CA TYR A 129 -8.45 -2.34 -8.99
C TYR A 129 -8.89 -1.68 -7.67
N MET A 130 -9.92 -0.85 -7.71
CA MET A 130 -10.44 -0.15 -6.53
C MET A 130 -11.04 -1.13 -5.51
N ILE A 131 -11.90 -2.05 -5.95
CA ILE A 131 -12.51 -3.06 -5.08
C ILE A 131 -11.43 -3.91 -4.40
N ALA A 132 -10.51 -4.49 -5.18
CA ALA A 132 -9.42 -5.29 -4.63
C ALA A 132 -8.51 -4.47 -3.71
N SER A 133 -8.28 -3.19 -4.02
CA SER A 133 -7.45 -2.33 -3.19
C SER A 133 -8.07 -2.04 -1.85
N VAL A 134 -9.34 -1.61 -1.84
CA VAL A 134 -10.07 -1.33 -0.60
C VAL A 134 -10.13 -2.56 0.29
N LEU A 135 -10.41 -3.74 -0.27
CA LEU A 135 -10.45 -4.98 0.50
C LEU A 135 -9.05 -5.39 1.00
N GLY A 136 -8.03 -5.29 0.15
CA GLY A 136 -6.69 -5.77 0.47
C GLY A 136 -5.94 -4.91 1.49
N ILE A 137 -6.23 -3.61 1.61
CA ILE A 137 -5.54 -2.74 2.58
C ILE A 137 -6.06 -2.87 4.02
N VAL A 138 -7.26 -3.41 4.22
CA VAL A 138 -7.95 -3.44 5.53
C VAL A 138 -7.08 -4.09 6.62
N PRO A 139 -6.54 -5.31 6.45
CA PRO A 139 -5.83 -5.99 7.53
C PRO A 139 -4.58 -5.22 7.98
N GLY A 140 -3.74 -4.79 7.03
CA GLY A 140 -2.51 -4.06 7.34
C GLY A 140 -2.77 -2.70 7.97
N THR A 141 -3.78 -1.97 7.47
CA THR A 141 -4.13 -0.63 7.96
C THR A 141 -4.65 -0.68 9.39
N ILE A 142 -5.50 -1.66 9.72
CA ILE A 142 -6.02 -1.86 11.08
C ILE A 142 -4.90 -2.08 12.09
N VAL A 143 -3.86 -2.85 11.75
CA VAL A 143 -2.73 -3.11 12.66
C VAL A 143 -2.00 -1.82 13.03
N PHE A 144 -1.63 -0.99 12.04
CA PHE A 144 -0.92 0.27 12.30
C PHE A 144 -1.78 1.31 13.02
N LEU A 145 -3.07 1.40 12.68
CA LEU A 145 -4.00 2.30 13.36
C LEU A 145 -4.24 1.90 14.81
N ASN A 146 -4.39 0.60 15.07
CA ASN A 146 -4.57 0.10 16.43
C ASN A 146 -3.31 0.34 17.28
N PHE A 147 -2.12 0.14 16.69
CA PHE A 147 -0.85 0.49 17.33
C PHE A 147 -0.79 1.99 17.69
N GLY A 148 -1.14 2.88 16.76
CA GLY A 148 -1.18 4.31 17.03
C GLY A 148 -2.22 4.69 18.10
N ALA A 149 -3.43 4.13 18.02
CA ALA A 149 -4.52 4.44 18.94
C ALA A 149 -4.27 3.99 20.38
N THR A 150 -3.48 2.94 20.56
CA THR A 150 -3.16 2.36 21.88
C THR A 150 -1.84 2.88 22.46
N ALA A 151 -1.11 3.72 21.71
CA ALA A 151 0.20 4.24 22.11
C ALA A 151 0.19 5.09 23.40
N THR A 152 -0.97 5.59 23.81
CA THR A 152 -1.14 6.33 25.07
C THR A 152 -1.25 5.42 26.31
N ASN A 153 -1.50 4.12 26.13
CA ASN A 153 -1.56 3.12 27.20
C ASN A 153 -0.72 1.89 26.85
N ILE A 154 0.60 2.03 27.02
CA ILE A 154 1.62 1.06 26.60
C ILE A 154 1.60 -0.28 27.36
N TYR A 155 0.85 -0.39 28.45
CA TYR A 155 0.72 -1.64 29.23
C TYR A 155 -0.58 -2.40 28.93
N SER A 156 -1.44 -1.87 28.07
CA SER A 156 -2.68 -2.54 27.66
C SER A 156 -2.41 -3.80 26.82
N LYS A 157 -3.29 -4.81 26.92
CA LYS A 157 -3.16 -6.04 26.13
C LYS A 157 -3.25 -5.75 24.63
N GLU A 158 -4.07 -4.77 24.27
CA GLU A 158 -4.28 -4.26 22.92
C GLU A 158 -2.98 -3.67 22.35
N PHE A 159 -2.28 -2.83 23.11
CA PHE A 159 -0.98 -2.28 22.70
C PHE A 159 0.08 -3.36 22.52
N LEU A 160 0.15 -4.35 23.42
CA LEU A 160 1.11 -5.44 23.32
C LEU A 160 0.87 -6.31 22.08
N ILE A 161 -0.39 -6.64 21.78
CA ILE A 161 -0.77 -7.39 20.57
C ILE A 161 -0.44 -6.56 19.32
N ALA A 162 -0.82 -5.28 19.29
CA ALA A 162 -0.54 -4.40 18.15
C ALA A 162 0.98 -4.24 17.92
N SER A 163 1.76 -4.06 18.99
CA SER A 163 3.21 -3.97 18.93
C SER A 163 3.84 -5.26 18.40
N ALA A 164 3.39 -6.42 18.89
CA ALA A 164 3.85 -7.72 18.40
C ALA A 164 3.53 -7.90 16.91
N LEU A 165 2.34 -7.51 16.45
CA LEU A 165 1.95 -7.57 15.05
C LEU A 165 2.78 -6.63 14.18
N VAL A 166 3.02 -5.39 14.61
CA VAL A 166 3.88 -4.44 13.90
C VAL A 166 5.32 -4.96 13.81
N ILE A 167 5.87 -5.49 14.90
CA ILE A 167 7.20 -6.12 14.91
C ILE A 167 7.22 -7.31 13.96
N LEU A 168 6.23 -8.19 14.00
CA LEU A 168 6.12 -9.35 13.12
C LEU A 168 6.04 -8.95 11.64
N LEU A 169 5.25 -7.92 11.30
CA LEU A 169 5.16 -7.40 9.93
C LEU A 169 6.50 -6.80 9.49
N THR A 170 7.18 -6.05 10.36
CA THR A 170 8.44 -5.39 10.05
C THR A 170 9.59 -6.38 9.89
N VAL A 171 9.78 -7.26 10.88
CA VAL A 171 10.80 -8.32 10.87
C VAL A 171 10.51 -9.34 9.78
N GLY A 172 9.25 -9.74 9.63
CA GLY A 172 8.80 -10.63 8.56
C GLY A 172 9.10 -10.07 7.18
N SER A 173 8.83 -8.79 6.95
CA SER A 173 9.18 -8.09 5.71
C SER A 173 10.70 -8.12 5.46
N ILE A 174 11.53 -7.73 6.45
CA ILE A 174 13.00 -7.75 6.32
C ILE A 174 13.53 -9.16 6.02
N TYR A 175 13.02 -10.18 6.73
CA TYR A 175 13.43 -11.57 6.53
C TYR A 175 13.05 -12.08 5.15
N LEU A 176 11.83 -11.79 4.70
CA LEU A 176 11.37 -12.12 3.35
C LEU A 176 12.21 -11.41 2.27
N SER A 177 12.55 -10.13 2.43
CA SER A 177 13.46 -9.42 1.50
C SER A 177 14.76 -10.19 1.32
N LYS A 178 15.40 -10.57 2.43
CA LYS A 178 16.66 -11.32 2.42
C LYS A 178 16.53 -12.69 1.76
N LEU A 179 15.41 -13.38 1.96
CA LEU A 179 15.15 -14.67 1.31
C LEU A 179 14.97 -14.55 -0.21
N VAL A 180 14.28 -13.50 -0.66
CA VAL A 180 14.09 -13.22 -2.09
C VAL A 180 15.44 -12.89 -2.74
N GLU A 181 16.22 -11.98 -2.14
CA GLU A 181 17.56 -11.62 -2.62
C GLU A 181 18.48 -12.86 -2.73
N LYS A 182 18.49 -13.72 -1.71
CA LYS A 182 19.30 -14.95 -1.71
C LYS A 182 18.89 -15.92 -2.83
N ARG A 183 17.60 -16.03 -3.13
CA ARG A 183 17.09 -16.87 -4.23
C ARG A 183 17.46 -16.29 -5.60
N GLU A 184 17.41 -14.97 -5.76
CA GLU A 184 17.81 -14.31 -7.00
C GLU A 184 19.32 -14.44 -7.27
N GLN A 185 20.15 -14.32 -6.23
CA GLN A 185 21.59 -14.54 -6.34
C GLN A 185 21.91 -15.99 -6.74
N LYS A 186 21.23 -16.97 -6.13
CA LYS A 186 21.43 -18.40 -6.45
C LYS A 186 21.03 -18.74 -7.91
N LYS A 187 19.94 -18.18 -8.42
CA LYS A 187 19.53 -18.35 -9.83
C LYS A 187 20.53 -17.73 -10.81
N LYS A 188 21.15 -16.61 -10.46
CA LYS A 188 22.19 -15.97 -11.29
C LYS A 188 23.48 -16.79 -11.31
N SER A 189 23.85 -17.45 -10.21
CA SER A 189 25.02 -18.34 -10.17
C SER A 189 24.82 -19.68 -10.88
N GLU A 190 23.58 -20.16 -11.02
CA GLU A 190 23.27 -21.42 -11.74
C GLU A 190 23.15 -21.23 -13.26
N ASN A 191 22.96 -19.99 -13.72
CA ASN A 191 22.82 -19.64 -15.14
C ASN A 191 24.10 -19.03 -15.76
N ASN A 192 25.17 -18.88 -14.99
CA ASN A 192 26.51 -18.46 -15.44
C ASN A 192 27.46 -19.66 -15.38
#